data_AF-A0AA39J8Y2-F1
#
_entry.id   AF-A0AA39J8Y2-F1
#
_cell.length_a   1.000
_cell.length_b   1.000
_cell.length_c   1.000
_cell.angle_alpha   90.00
_cell.angle_beta   90.00
_cell.angle_gamma   90.00
#
_symmetry.space_group_name_H-M   'P 1'
#
loop_
_entity.id
_entity.type
_entity.pdbx_description
1 polymer ?
#
loop_
_entity_poly.entity_id
_entity_poly.type
_entity_poly.pdbx_seq_one_letter_code
_entity_poly.pdbx_strand_id
1 'polypeptide(L)'
;MGLTLELGTPVNTALFLFILYSVQRIVFPSPSTAAKGAVPNEFKGGYSWMPKYHPPTVIFENFTPKTLQPFNGKDSERILLAINGIVFDVTAGRSFYGPGGMYGNFAGRDASRGMAKQSFDVEMLTPIDQPLDKLEDLKQDEIDNMKGWIDHFSNKYIVCGKLVENDAA
;
A
#
# COMPACT_ATOMS: atom_id res chain seq x y z
N MET A 1 36.76 -37.18 -49.79
CA MET A 1 37.77 -37.38 -48.71
C MET A 1 37.08 -38.14 -47.59
N GLY A 2 37.32 -39.45 -47.49
CA GLY A 2 36.79 -40.24 -46.38
C GLY A 2 37.62 -39.97 -45.13
N LEU A 3 36.96 -39.55 -44.04
CA LEU A 3 37.59 -39.46 -42.73
C LEU A 3 37.78 -40.88 -42.19
N THR A 4 38.99 -41.42 -42.26
CA THR A 4 39.36 -42.69 -41.62
C THR A 4 39.60 -42.42 -40.13
N LEU A 5 38.71 -42.94 -39.27
CA LEU A 5 38.82 -42.84 -37.81
C LEU A 5 39.81 -43.90 -37.30
N GLU A 6 41.06 -43.50 -37.10
CA GLU A 6 42.11 -44.35 -36.51
C GLU A 6 41.93 -44.46 -34.99
N LEU A 7 41.10 -45.41 -34.55
CA LEU A 7 40.79 -45.70 -33.13
C LEU A 7 41.85 -46.59 -32.45
N GLY A 8 42.95 -46.92 -33.14
CA GLY A 8 44.00 -47.80 -32.62
C GLY A 8 44.89 -47.16 -31.55
N THR A 9 44.92 -45.83 -31.45
CA THR A 9 45.70 -45.13 -30.42
C THR A 9 44.83 -44.77 -29.21
N PRO A 10 45.33 -44.94 -27.98
CA PRO A 10 44.57 -44.65 -26.77
C PRO A 10 44.12 -43.18 -26.68
N VAL A 11 44.90 -42.27 -27.28
CA VAL A 11 44.60 -40.83 -27.36
C VAL A 11 43.39 -40.57 -28.27
N ASN A 12 43.36 -41.16 -29.46
CA ASN A 12 42.25 -40.94 -30.40
C ASN A 12 40.93 -41.51 -29.86
N THR A 13 40.99 -42.65 -29.18
CA THR A 13 39.81 -43.25 -28.52
C THR A 13 39.29 -42.35 -27.40
N ALA A 14 40.17 -41.79 -26.56
CA ALA A 14 39.76 -40.84 -25.52
C ALA A 14 39.13 -39.57 -26.10
N LEU A 15 39.72 -39.01 -27.17
CA LEU A 15 39.17 -37.85 -27.86
C LEU A 15 37.82 -38.15 -28.51
N PHE A 16 37.67 -39.33 -29.12
CA PHE A 16 36.41 -39.75 -29.73
C PHE A 16 35.28 -39.88 -28.70
N LEU A 17 35.56 -40.49 -27.53
CA LEU A 17 34.60 -40.57 -26.43
C LEU A 17 34.21 -39.19 -25.88
N PHE A 18 35.17 -38.26 -25.78
CA PHE A 18 34.90 -36.89 -25.34
C PHE A 18 34.05 -36.12 -26.35
N ILE A 19 34.31 -36.30 -27.65
CA ILE A 19 33.51 -35.73 -28.74
C ILE A 19 32.09 -36.30 -28.69
N LEU A 20 31.94 -37.62 -28.56
CA LEU A 20 30.62 -38.26 -28.43
C LEU A 20 29.85 -37.74 -27.22
N TYR A 21 30.50 -37.63 -26.05
CA TYR A 21 29.90 -37.07 -24.84
C TYR A 21 29.47 -35.60 -25.04
N SER A 22 30.32 -34.80 -25.70
CA SER A 22 30.03 -33.39 -25.97
C SER A 22 28.86 -33.24 -26.94
N VAL A 23 28.84 -34.00 -28.03
CA VAL A 23 27.74 -34.03 -28.99
C VAL A 23 26.45 -34.53 -28.33
N GLN A 24 26.52 -35.57 -27.50
CA GLN A 24 25.39 -36.07 -26.72
C GLN A 24 24.82 -34.98 -25.81
N ARG A 25 25.67 -34.18 -25.14
CA ARG A 25 25.22 -33.08 -24.28
C ARG A 25 24.61 -31.91 -25.06
N ILE A 26 25.00 -31.72 -26.32
CA ILE A 26 24.44 -30.67 -27.20
C ILE A 26 23.09 -31.12 -27.78
N VAL A 27 22.99 -32.36 -28.25
CA VAL A 27 21.77 -32.91 -28.87
C VAL A 27 20.71 -33.24 -27.81
N PHE A 28 21.15 -33.69 -26.64
CA PHE A 28 20.30 -33.98 -25.49
C PHE A 28 20.75 -33.11 -24.31
N PRO A 29 20.42 -31.79 -24.32
CA PRO A 29 20.69 -30.95 -23.17
C PRO A 29 20.01 -31.57 -21.96
N SER A 30 20.79 -31.85 -20.91
CA SER A 30 20.25 -32.35 -19.66
C SER A 30 19.12 -31.41 -19.25
N PRO A 31 17.89 -31.90 -19.03
CA PRO A 31 16.79 -31.03 -18.63
C PRO A 31 17.28 -30.29 -17.40
N SER A 32 17.34 -28.97 -17.49
CA SER A 32 17.68 -28.13 -16.35
C SER A 32 16.78 -28.54 -15.19
N THR A 33 17.35 -29.26 -14.24
CA THR A 33 16.78 -29.51 -12.92
C THR A 33 16.86 -28.25 -12.06
N ALA A 34 17.06 -27.06 -12.66
CA ALA A 34 16.62 -25.82 -12.05
C ALA A 34 15.11 -25.91 -11.97
N ALA A 35 14.69 -26.45 -10.83
CA ALA A 35 13.34 -26.77 -10.49
C ALA A 35 12.41 -25.67 -10.98
N LYS A 36 11.28 -26.09 -11.55
CA LYS A 36 10.01 -25.34 -11.45
C LYS A 36 9.59 -25.24 -9.97
N GLY A 37 10.52 -24.94 -9.06
CA GLY A 37 10.26 -24.64 -7.67
C GLY A 37 9.66 -23.26 -7.64
N ALA A 38 8.51 -23.12 -6.99
CA ALA A 38 7.89 -21.82 -6.76
C ALA A 38 8.94 -20.85 -6.21
N VAL A 39 8.95 -19.61 -6.71
CA VAL A 39 9.85 -18.56 -6.23
C VAL A 39 9.75 -18.49 -4.71
N PRO A 40 10.86 -18.59 -3.97
CA PRO A 40 10.82 -18.59 -2.52
C PRO A 40 10.27 -17.27 -2.01
N ASN A 41 9.45 -17.35 -0.95
CA ASN A 41 8.83 -16.16 -0.35
C ASN A 41 9.68 -15.49 0.72
N GLU A 42 10.89 -16.00 0.97
CA GLU A 42 11.81 -15.50 1.98
C GLU A 42 13.18 -15.22 1.35
N PHE A 43 13.81 -14.13 1.79
CA PHE A 43 15.16 -13.73 1.38
C PHE A 43 16.23 -14.58 2.09
N LYS A 44 16.28 -15.88 1.79
CA LYS A 44 17.22 -16.82 2.45
C LYS A 44 18.09 -17.63 1.48
N GLY A 45 18.34 -17.15 0.27
CA GLY A 45 19.25 -17.89 -0.63
C GLY A 45 19.29 -17.51 -2.10
N GLY A 46 18.77 -16.35 -2.52
CA GLY A 46 18.84 -15.94 -3.91
C GLY A 46 18.34 -14.52 -4.17
N TYR A 47 18.71 -13.97 -5.31
CA TYR A 47 18.26 -12.65 -5.77
C TYR A 47 16.79 -12.66 -6.26
N SER A 48 16.24 -13.83 -6.57
CA SER A 48 14.85 -14.00 -7.02
C SER A 48 13.99 -14.53 -5.88
N TRP A 49 13.34 -13.61 -5.17
CA TRP A 49 12.34 -13.90 -4.13
C TRP A 49 11.15 -12.97 -4.33
N MET A 50 9.95 -13.41 -3.94
CA MET A 50 8.72 -12.63 -4.06
C MET A 50 7.98 -12.64 -2.71
N PRO A 51 7.56 -11.50 -2.15
CA PRO A 51 6.74 -11.50 -0.94
C PRO A 51 5.45 -12.33 -1.12
N LYS A 52 4.99 -13.01 -0.07
CA LYS A 52 3.74 -13.80 -0.10
C LYS A 52 2.52 -12.95 -0.49
N TYR A 53 2.52 -11.70 -0.06
CA TYR A 53 1.46 -10.73 -0.30
C TYR A 53 2.10 -9.38 -0.63
N HIS A 54 1.46 -8.63 -1.52
CA HIS A 54 1.77 -7.21 -1.67
C HIS A 54 1.35 -6.46 -0.41
N PRO A 55 2.02 -5.36 -0.04
CA PRO A 55 1.54 -4.50 1.03
C PRO A 55 0.10 -4.05 0.69
N PRO A 56 -0.78 -3.91 1.69
CA PRO A 56 -2.16 -3.49 1.44
C PRO A 56 -2.16 -2.12 0.74
N THR A 57 -2.76 -2.06 -0.44
CA THR A 57 -2.92 -0.83 -1.21
C THR A 57 -4.21 -0.15 -0.81
N VAL A 58 -4.13 1.12 -0.44
CA VAL A 58 -5.33 1.93 -0.13
C VAL A 58 -5.94 2.39 -1.45
N ILE A 59 -7.19 2.01 -1.71
CA ILE A 59 -7.95 2.47 -2.87
C ILE A 59 -8.49 3.86 -2.54
N PHE A 60 -8.40 4.77 -3.51
CA PHE A 60 -9.01 6.09 -3.39
C PHE A 60 -10.53 5.97 -3.57
N GLU A 61 -11.29 6.34 -2.54
CA GLU A 61 -12.74 6.20 -2.52
C GLU A 61 -13.44 7.52 -2.15
N ASN A 62 -14.70 7.66 -2.57
CA ASN A 62 -15.55 8.74 -2.08
C ASN A 62 -16.26 8.27 -0.82
N PHE A 63 -16.16 9.06 0.24
CA PHE A 63 -16.81 8.80 1.53
C PHE A 63 -17.90 9.83 1.76
N THR A 64 -19.02 9.42 2.34
CA THR A 64 -19.99 10.32 2.97
C THR A 64 -19.75 10.36 4.47
N PRO A 65 -20.29 11.34 5.21
CA PRO A 65 -20.28 11.31 6.68
C PRO A 65 -20.74 9.96 7.26
N LYS A 66 -21.78 9.36 6.66
CA LYS A 66 -22.32 8.05 7.10
C LYS A 66 -21.38 6.89 6.81
N THR A 67 -20.72 6.84 5.65
CA THR A 67 -19.76 5.77 5.35
C THR A 67 -18.42 5.99 6.04
N LEU A 68 -18.09 7.23 6.43
CA LEU A 68 -16.86 7.56 7.16
C LEU A 68 -16.97 7.20 8.65
N GLN A 69 -18.14 7.34 9.26
CA GLN A 69 -18.38 7.11 10.69
C GLN A 69 -17.84 5.77 11.24
N PRO A 70 -17.99 4.61 10.57
CA PRO A 70 -17.50 3.33 11.09
C PRO A 70 -15.97 3.27 11.24
N PHE A 71 -15.23 4.13 10.53
CA PHE A 71 -13.77 4.18 10.57
C PHE A 71 -13.24 4.99 11.76
N ASN A 72 -13.73 4.67 12.95
CA ASN A 72 -13.40 5.35 14.20
C ASN A 72 -12.38 4.59 15.09
N GLY A 73 -11.87 3.46 14.61
CA GLY A 73 -10.95 2.60 15.37
C GLY A 73 -11.62 1.66 16.38
N LYS A 74 -12.94 1.75 16.60
CA LYS A 74 -13.74 0.83 17.41
C LYS A 74 -14.47 -0.18 16.52
N ASP A 75 -15.27 0.31 15.58
CA ASP A 75 -16.12 -0.51 14.72
C ASP A 75 -15.32 -1.08 13.54
N SER A 76 -14.28 -0.34 13.12
CA SER A 76 -13.25 -0.77 12.16
C SER A 76 -11.87 -0.64 12.80
N GLU A 77 -10.94 -1.50 12.39
CA GLU A 77 -9.52 -1.38 12.78
C GLU A 77 -8.88 -0.11 12.20
N ARG A 78 -9.30 0.26 10.97
CA ARG A 78 -8.86 1.48 10.29
C ARG A 78 -9.50 2.72 10.90
N ILE A 79 -8.73 3.80 10.95
CA ILE A 79 -9.14 5.10 11.45
C ILE A 79 -8.99 6.12 10.33
N LEU A 80 -10.11 6.68 9.90
CA LEU A 80 -10.15 7.71 8.87
C LEU A 80 -10.67 9.01 9.47
N LEU A 81 -10.24 10.15 8.94
CA LEU A 81 -10.85 11.45 9.23
C LEU A 81 -10.77 12.35 8.00
N ALA A 82 -11.65 13.34 7.93
CA ALA A 82 -11.64 14.29 6.83
C ALA A 82 -11.19 15.69 7.28
N ILE A 83 -10.45 16.38 6.42
CA ILE A 83 -10.11 17.79 6.57
C ILE A 83 -10.29 18.45 5.19
N ASN A 84 -11.14 19.46 5.14
CA ASN A 84 -11.53 20.22 3.96
C ASN A 84 -11.89 19.34 2.76
N GLY A 85 -12.72 18.32 3.00
CA GLY A 85 -13.14 17.39 1.95
C GLY A 85 -12.11 16.32 1.56
N ILE A 86 -10.92 16.29 2.18
CA ILE A 86 -9.88 15.29 1.91
C ILE A 86 -9.87 14.26 3.04
N VAL A 87 -9.95 12.97 2.71
CA VAL A 87 -9.97 11.88 3.69
C VAL A 87 -8.58 11.30 3.87
N PHE A 88 -8.10 11.28 5.11
CA PHE A 88 -6.80 10.76 5.50
C PHE A 88 -6.93 9.46 6.28
N ASP A 89 -6.08 8.50 5.96
CA ASP A 89 -5.90 7.30 6.78
C ASP A 89 -4.90 7.58 7.91
N VAL A 90 -5.44 7.73 9.11
CA VAL A 90 -4.69 8.04 10.33
C VAL A 90 -4.50 6.82 11.22
N THR A 91 -4.67 5.61 10.67
CA THR A 91 -4.53 4.34 11.41
C THR A 91 -3.14 4.21 12.06
N ALA A 92 -2.08 4.70 11.41
CA ALA A 92 -0.73 4.74 11.98
C ALA A 92 -0.64 5.62 13.25
N GLY A 93 -1.56 6.57 13.42
CA GLY A 93 -1.69 7.45 14.58
C GLY A 93 -2.70 6.95 15.63
N ARG A 94 -2.98 5.65 15.71
CA ARG A 94 -4.00 5.06 16.61
C ARG A 94 -3.90 5.48 18.08
N SER A 95 -2.71 5.78 18.59
CA SER A 95 -2.55 6.31 19.96
C SER A 95 -3.23 7.67 20.19
N PHE A 96 -3.37 8.47 19.12
CA PHE A 96 -3.95 9.81 19.17
C PHE A 96 -5.42 9.83 18.76
N TYR A 97 -5.74 9.17 17.64
CA TYR A 97 -7.07 9.18 17.03
C TYR A 97 -7.90 7.94 17.35
N GLY A 98 -7.30 6.92 17.95
CA GLY A 98 -8.01 5.70 18.29
C GLY A 98 -8.87 5.85 19.56
N PRO A 99 -9.55 4.76 19.95
CA PRO A 99 -10.39 4.75 21.14
C PRO A 99 -9.59 5.11 22.40
N GLY A 100 -10.00 6.17 23.11
CA GLY A 100 -9.31 6.67 24.31
C GLY A 100 -8.12 7.59 24.02
N GLY A 101 -7.82 7.87 22.74
CA GLY A 101 -6.86 8.90 22.36
C GLY A 101 -7.42 10.32 22.54
N MET A 102 -6.53 11.28 22.76
CA MET A 102 -6.89 12.70 22.98
C MET A 102 -7.64 13.34 21.80
N TYR A 103 -7.45 12.82 20.59
CA TYR A 103 -8.08 13.31 19.35
C TYR A 103 -9.05 12.27 18.76
N GLY A 104 -9.53 11.33 19.58
CA GLY A 104 -10.45 10.28 19.15
C GLY A 104 -11.84 10.81 18.74
N ASN A 105 -12.18 12.04 19.10
CA ASN A 105 -13.40 12.73 18.65
C ASN A 105 -13.43 12.96 17.12
N PHE A 106 -12.27 13.11 16.48
CA PHE A 106 -12.16 13.30 15.02
C PHE A 106 -12.23 11.99 14.23
N ALA A 107 -12.14 10.85 14.90
CA ALA A 107 -12.13 9.54 14.25
C ALA A 107 -13.49 9.25 13.58
N GLY A 108 -13.46 8.97 12.28
CA GLY A 108 -14.64 8.74 11.44
C GLY A 108 -15.46 10.01 11.14
N ARG A 109 -14.89 11.21 11.31
CA ARG A 109 -15.63 12.48 11.20
C ARG A 109 -14.94 13.50 10.30
N ASP A 110 -15.70 14.50 9.91
CA ASP A 110 -15.16 15.74 9.36
C ASP A 110 -14.64 16.62 10.49
N ALA A 111 -13.33 16.83 10.50
CA ALA A 111 -12.60 17.62 11.49
C ALA A 111 -12.26 19.03 10.99
N SER A 112 -12.73 19.43 9.80
CA SER A 112 -12.34 20.69 9.15
C SER A 112 -12.45 21.92 10.04
N ARG A 113 -13.63 22.12 10.65
CA ARG A 113 -13.87 23.26 11.55
C ARG A 113 -13.05 23.17 12.84
N GLY A 114 -12.88 21.98 13.41
CA GLY A 114 -12.03 21.76 14.58
C GLY A 114 -10.57 22.14 14.30
N MET A 115 -10.05 21.79 13.12
CA MET A 115 -8.70 22.16 12.70
C MET A 115 -8.56 23.67 12.43
N ALA A 116 -9.56 24.28 11.79
CA ALA A 116 -9.58 25.71 11.52
C ALA A 116 -9.58 26.55 12.81
N LYS A 117 -10.42 26.18 13.77
CA LYS A 117 -10.56 26.87 15.07
C LYS A 117 -9.60 26.37 16.14
N GLN A 118 -8.76 25.38 15.82
CA GLN A 118 -7.85 24.72 16.75
C GLN A 118 -8.55 24.22 18.03
N SER A 119 -9.78 23.71 17.89
CA SER A 119 -10.59 23.20 18.99
C SER A 119 -10.91 21.71 18.82
N PHE A 120 -10.94 21.00 19.95
CA PHE A 120 -11.30 19.59 20.07
C PHE A 120 -12.74 19.40 20.58
N ASP A 121 -13.51 20.48 20.66
CA ASP A 121 -14.88 20.42 21.16
C ASP A 121 -15.76 19.62 20.19
N VAL A 122 -16.62 18.78 20.75
CA VAL A 122 -17.53 17.94 19.96
C VAL A 122 -18.52 18.79 19.14
N GLU A 123 -18.82 20.00 19.61
CA GLU A 123 -19.68 20.97 18.93
C GLU A 123 -19.08 21.49 17.62
N MET A 124 -17.75 21.42 17.45
CA MET A 124 -17.07 21.82 16.22
C MET A 124 -17.09 20.73 15.14
N LEU A 125 -17.59 19.53 15.47
CA LEU A 125 -17.71 18.44 14.50
C LEU A 125 -19.00 18.58 13.69
N THR A 126 -18.88 18.44 12.37
CA THR A 126 -20.03 18.41 11.47
C THR A 126 -20.95 17.23 11.82
N PRO A 127 -22.24 17.45 12.11
CA PRO A 127 -23.18 16.36 12.40
C PRO A 127 -23.29 15.41 11.20
N ILE A 128 -23.40 14.10 11.49
CA ILE A 128 -23.36 13.05 10.46
C ILE A 128 -24.59 13.10 9.55
N ASP A 129 -25.75 13.46 10.11
CA ASP A 129 -27.03 13.48 9.39
C ASP A 129 -27.36 14.85 8.76
N GLN A 130 -26.48 15.83 8.88
CA GLN A 130 -26.65 17.16 8.29
C GLN A 130 -25.78 17.32 7.04
N PRO A 131 -26.07 18.33 6.20
CA PRO A 131 -25.19 18.70 5.11
C PRO A 131 -23.78 18.99 5.61
N LEU A 132 -22.78 18.78 4.75
CA LEU A 132 -21.41 19.12 5.07
C LEU A 132 -21.29 20.60 5.41
N ASP A 133 -20.39 20.88 6.33
CA ASP A 133 -20.09 22.24 6.72
C ASP A 133 -19.35 22.95 5.59
N LYS A 134 -19.92 24.05 5.11
CA LYS A 134 -19.34 24.83 4.01
C LYS A 134 -18.18 25.72 4.45
N LEU A 135 -18.01 25.93 5.76
CA LEU A 135 -16.91 26.70 6.35
C LEU A 135 -16.83 28.16 5.85
N GLU A 136 -17.93 28.71 5.34
CA GLU A 136 -18.00 30.08 4.77
C GLU A 136 -17.86 31.18 5.83
N ASP A 137 -18.09 30.86 7.10
CA ASP A 137 -17.99 31.77 8.24
C ASP A 137 -16.57 31.90 8.81
N LEU A 138 -15.61 31.12 8.29
CA LEU A 138 -14.24 31.14 8.77
C LEU A 138 -13.51 32.41 8.34
N LYS A 139 -12.68 32.94 9.24
CA LYS A 139 -11.76 34.04 8.96
C LYS A 139 -10.52 33.53 8.21
N GLN A 140 -9.78 34.46 7.62
CA GLN A 140 -8.59 34.12 6.83
C GLN A 140 -7.52 33.39 7.65
N ASP A 141 -7.31 33.79 8.90
CA ASP A 141 -6.39 33.13 9.83
C ASP A 141 -6.82 31.70 10.17
N GLU A 142 -8.13 31.47 10.38
CA GLU A 142 -8.68 30.13 10.62
C GLU A 142 -8.53 29.22 9.38
N ILE A 143 -8.70 29.77 8.17
CA ILE A 143 -8.48 29.07 6.91
C ILE A 143 -7.00 28.69 6.75
N ASP A 144 -6.09 29.60 7.08
CA ASP A 144 -4.65 29.36 6.97
C ASP A 144 -4.19 28.31 7.98
N ASN A 145 -4.75 28.30 9.19
CA ASN A 145 -4.55 27.25 10.18
C ASN A 145 -5.00 25.88 9.65
N MET A 146 -6.20 25.81 9.05
CA MET A 146 -6.71 24.57 8.45
C MET A 146 -5.80 24.06 7.33
N LYS A 147 -5.33 24.94 6.44
CA LYS A 147 -4.39 24.58 5.37
C LYS A 147 -3.07 24.06 5.91
N GLY A 148 -2.53 24.67 6.96
CA GLY A 148 -1.33 24.17 7.64
C GLY A 148 -1.51 22.74 8.17
N TRP A 149 -2.69 22.42 8.70
CA TRP A 149 -3.02 21.05 9.09
C TRP A 149 -3.14 20.10 7.90
N ILE A 150 -3.75 20.51 6.79
CA ILE A 150 -3.81 19.70 5.56
C ILE A 150 -2.40 19.34 5.07
N ASP A 151 -1.48 20.30 5.04
CA ASP A 151 -0.10 20.07 4.63
C ASP A 151 0.62 19.10 5.59
N HIS A 152 0.46 19.30 6.90
CA HIS A 152 1.04 18.40 7.90
C HIS A 152 0.50 16.96 7.76
N PHE A 153 -0.80 16.81 7.53
CA PHE A 153 -1.43 15.49 7.35
C PHE A 153 -1.03 14.85 6.02
N SER A 154 -0.94 15.61 4.94
CA SER A 154 -0.53 15.10 3.62
C SER A 154 0.91 14.57 3.61
N ASN A 155 1.79 15.14 4.44
CA ASN A 155 3.16 14.66 4.59
C ASN A 155 3.27 13.41 5.48
N LYS A 156 2.32 13.19 6.39
CA LYS A 156 2.40 12.15 7.43
C LYS A 156 1.50 10.94 7.18
N TYR A 157 0.35 11.16 6.55
CA TYR A 157 -0.72 10.19 6.40
C TYR A 157 -1.09 10.02 4.93
N ILE A 158 -1.70 8.87 4.62
CA ILE A 158 -2.10 8.54 3.26
C ILE A 158 -3.42 9.23 2.96
N VAL A 159 -3.49 9.96 1.84
CA VAL A 159 -4.76 10.45 1.29
C VAL A 159 -5.49 9.26 0.68
N CYS A 160 -6.63 8.90 1.27
CA CYS A 160 -7.40 7.71 0.89
C CYS A 160 -8.72 8.02 0.20
N GLY A 161 -9.09 9.29 0.07
CA GLY A 161 -10.37 9.62 -0.55
C GLY A 161 -10.77 11.09 -0.48
N LYS A 162 -12.02 11.32 -0.87
CA LYS A 162 -12.71 12.60 -0.73
C LYS A 162 -13.99 12.43 0.08
N LEU A 163 -14.30 13.42 0.89
CA LEU A 163 -15.57 13.51 1.59
C LEU A 163 -16.58 14.24 0.69
N VAL A 164 -17.72 13.60 0.46
CA VAL A 164 -18.84 14.11 -0.33
C VAL A 164 -20.10 14.14 0.53
N GLU A 165 -21.09 14.92 0.09
CA GLU A 165 -22.39 15.01 0.75
C GLU A 165 -23.07 13.64 0.85
N ASN A 166 -23.92 13.45 1.87
CA ASN A 166 -24.63 12.19 2.07
C ASN A 166 -25.51 11.78 0.88
N ASP A 167 -26.01 12.76 0.12
CA ASP A 167 -26.89 12.53 -1.03
C ASP A 167 -26.12 12.33 -2.36
N ALA A 168 -24.79 12.44 -2.33
CA ALA A 168 -23.93 12.39 -3.51
C ALA A 168 -23.23 11.03 -3.72
N ALA A 169 -23.54 10.02 -2.91
CA ALA A 169 -22.99 8.66 -3.00
C ALA A 169 -23.76 7.74 -3.94
#